data_AF-A0A914P091-F1
#
_entry.id   AF-A0A914P091-F1
#
_cell.length_a   1.000
_cell.length_b   1.000
_cell.length_c   1.000
_cell.angle_alpha   90.00
_cell.angle_beta   90.00
_cell.angle_gamma   90.00
#
_symmetry.space_group_name_H-M   'P 1'
#
loop_
_entity.id
_entity.type
_entity.pdbx_description
1 polymer ?
#
loop_
_entity_poly.entity_id
_entity_poly.type
_entity_poly.pdbx_seq_one_letter_code
_entity_poly.pdbx_strand_id
1 'polypeptide(L)'
;MSCAFFSLLFMKIRIEWRAIIYSFLGAIPGVIIGFETVDKILSAPMKKMIFVSVWCSFAMSLYMLNCEKKRITTSLIQNFKPWKIVILIFTGFIGG
;
A
#
# COMPACT_ATOMS: atom_id res chain seq x y z
N MET A 1 -3.21 -4.06 -12.47
CA MET A 1 -3.00 -2.74 -11.83
C MET A 1 -3.84 -1.65 -12.48
N SER A 2 -3.88 -1.53 -13.83
CA SER A 2 -4.62 -0.47 -14.53
C SER A 2 -6.12 -0.42 -14.23
N CYS A 3 -6.80 -1.57 -14.08
CA CYS A 3 -8.23 -1.61 -13.76
C CYS A 3 -8.56 -1.09 -12.35
N ALA A 4 -7.67 -1.29 -11.37
CA ALA A 4 -7.85 -0.78 -10.01
C ALA A 4 -7.69 0.74 -9.98
N PHE A 5 -6.69 1.26 -10.70
CA PHE A 5 -6.51 2.70 -10.86
C PHE A 5 -7.70 3.36 -11.59
N PHE A 6 -8.20 2.71 -12.63
CA PHE A 6 -9.41 3.15 -13.33
C PHE A 6 -10.63 3.18 -12.40
N SER A 7 -10.82 2.15 -11.55
CA SER A 7 -11.89 2.13 -10.55
C SER A 7 -11.77 3.26 -9.52
N LEU A 8 -10.55 3.56 -9.06
CA LEU A 8 -10.28 4.69 -8.16
C LEU A 8 -10.68 6.03 -8.80
N LEU A 9 -10.31 6.23 -10.07
CA LEU A 9 -10.66 7.43 -10.83
C LEU A 9 -12.17 7.54 -11.05
N PHE A 10 -12.83 6.43 -11.42
CA PHE A 10 -14.26 6.39 -11.73
C PHE A 10 -15.13 6.60 -10.48
N MET A 11 -14.77 5.95 -9.36
CA MET A 11 -15.51 6.09 -8.10
C MET A 11 -15.28 7.45 -7.40
N LYS A 12 -14.40 8.32 -7.92
CA LYS A 12 -14.04 9.62 -7.33
C LYS A 12 -13.79 9.53 -5.82
N ILE A 13 -13.10 8.47 -5.41
CA ILE A 13 -12.75 8.26 -4.00
C ILE A 13 -11.92 9.45 -3.56
N ARG A 14 -12.28 10.07 -2.42
CA ARG A 14 -11.51 11.19 -1.86
C ARG A 14 -10.14 10.67 -1.45
N ILE A 15 -9.13 11.05 -2.21
CA ILE A 15 -7.75 10.61 -2.04
C ILE A 15 -6.97 11.68 -1.27
N GLU A 16 -6.27 11.28 -0.22
CA GLU A 16 -5.35 12.17 0.48
C GLU A 16 -3.98 12.15 -0.21
N TRP A 17 -3.70 13.18 -1.00
CA TRP A 17 -2.47 13.30 -1.79
C TRP A 17 -1.19 13.26 -0.97
N ARG A 18 -1.22 13.77 0.27
CA ARG A 18 -0.06 13.73 1.18
C ARG A 18 0.35 12.29 1.49
N ALA A 19 -0.61 11.42 1.76
CA ALA A 19 -0.35 10.02 2.04
C ALA A 19 0.30 9.34 0.81
N ILE A 20 -0.22 9.60 -0.39
CA ILE A 20 0.35 9.06 -1.62
C ILE A 20 1.79 9.55 -1.83
N ILE A 21 2.06 10.85 -1.68
CA ILE A 21 3.39 11.41 -1.93
C ILE A 21 4.42 10.83 -0.95
N TYR A 22 4.11 10.79 0.35
CA TYR A 22 5.04 10.27 1.35
C TYR A 22 5.27 8.76 1.24
N SER A 23 4.21 8.00 0.95
CA SER A 23 4.36 6.56 0.71
C SER A 23 5.10 6.27 -0.59
N PHE A 24 4.90 7.06 -1.65
CA PHE A 24 5.66 6.94 -2.89
C PHE A 24 7.15 7.24 -2.67
N LEU A 25 7.46 8.28 -1.88
CA LEU A 25 8.83 8.64 -1.55
C LEU A 25 9.55 7.54 -0.76
N GLY A 26 8.84 6.80 0.08
CA GLY A 26 9.36 5.59 0.74
C GLY A 26 9.45 4.37 -0.18
N ALA A 27 8.51 4.21 -1.11
CA ALA A 27 8.45 3.06 -2.02
C ALA A 27 9.61 3.04 -3.03
N ILE A 28 10.09 4.20 -3.51
CA ILE A 28 11.22 4.25 -4.45
C ILE A 28 12.46 3.50 -3.91
N PRO A 29 13.01 3.83 -2.73
CA PRO A 29 14.14 3.08 -2.19
C PRO A 29 13.79 1.62 -1.84
N GLY A 30 12.56 1.33 -1.43
CA GLY A 30 12.10 -0.04 -1.18
C GLY A 30 12.21 -0.92 -2.43
N VAL A 31 11.65 -0.43 -3.55
CA VAL A 31 11.69 -1.11 -4.85
C VAL A 31 13.12 -1.32 -5.33
N ILE A 32 13.98 -0.30 -5.21
CA ILE A 32 15.39 -0.39 -5.65
C ILE A 32 16.11 -1.51 -4.87
N ILE A 33 15.97 -1.52 -3.54
CA ILE A 33 16.59 -2.54 -2.70
C ILE A 33 15.96 -3.92 -2.97
N GLY A 34 14.64 -3.99 -3.17
CA GLY A 34 13.92 -5.21 -3.51
C GLY A 34 14.45 -5.84 -4.81
N PHE A 35 14.65 -5.04 -5.86
CA PHE A 35 15.21 -5.55 -7.11
C PHE A 35 16.69 -5.93 -6.98
N GLU A 36 17.49 -5.18 -6.24
CA GLU A 36 18.93 -5.44 -6.16
C GLU A 36 19.29 -6.64 -5.27
N THR A 37 18.51 -6.86 -4.20
CA THR A 37 18.78 -7.89 -3.18
C THR A 37 17.81 -9.05 -3.24
N VAL A 38 16.50 -8.78 -3.20
CA VAL A 38 15.46 -9.80 -3.06
C VAL A 38 15.27 -10.59 -4.36
N ASP A 39 15.36 -9.95 -5.53
CA ASP A 39 15.21 -10.65 -6.81
C ASP A 39 16.30 -11.71 -7.05
N LYS A 40 17.52 -11.47 -6.56
CA LYS A 40 18.65 -12.41 -6.69
C LYS A 40 18.53 -13.63 -5.78
N ILE A 41 17.82 -13.49 -4.67
CA ILE A 41 17.65 -14.54 -3.66
C ILE A 41 16.44 -15.42 -3.99
N LEU A 42 15.42 -14.88 -4.66
CA LEU A 42 14.16 -15.57 -4.90
C LEU A 42 14.13 -16.34 -6.23
N SER A 43 13.81 -17.62 -6.16
CA SER A 43 13.52 -18.44 -7.33
C SER A 43 12.22 -18.01 -8.03
N ALA A 44 12.13 -18.25 -9.34
CA ALA A 44 10.94 -17.94 -10.15
C ALA A 44 9.59 -18.45 -9.56
N PRO A 45 9.48 -19.69 -9.03
CA PRO A 45 8.24 -20.14 -8.40
C PRO A 45 7.93 -19.39 -7.09
N MET A 46 8.95 -19.08 -6.28
CA MET A 46 8.78 -18.35 -5.02
C MET A 46 8.25 -16.93 -5.25
N LYS A 47 8.75 -16.23 -6.28
CA LYS A 47 8.25 -14.90 -6.67
C LYS A 47 6.75 -14.90 -7.00
N LYS A 48 6.28 -15.91 -7.74
CA LYS A 48 4.87 -16.07 -8.06
C LYS A 48 4.03 -16.34 -6.81
N MET A 49 4.52 -17.18 -5.90
CA MET A 49 3.83 -17.49 -4.66
C MET A 49 3.67 -16.25 -3.77
N ILE A 50 4.74 -15.46 -3.58
CA ILE A 50 4.70 -14.23 -2.78
C ILE A 50 3.71 -13.23 -3.39
N PHE A 51 3.69 -13.07 -4.71
CA PHE A 51 2.73 -12.20 -5.39
C PHE A 51 1.28 -12.58 -5.07
N VAL A 52 0.93 -13.87 -5.16
CA VAL A 52 -0.43 -14.36 -4.86
C VAL A 52 -0.77 -14.18 -3.38
N SER A 53 0.18 -14.44 -2.48
CA SER A 53 -0.01 -14.27 -1.03
C SER A 53 -0.27 -12.82 -0.63
N VAL A 54 0.44 -11.85 -1.23
CA VAL A 54 0.21 -10.41 -0.98
C VAL A 54 -1.20 -10.01 -1.42
N TRP A 55 -1.66 -10.49 -2.58
CA TRP A 55 -3.02 -10.25 -3.05
C TRP A 55 -4.09 -10.88 -2.14
N CYS A 56 -3.84 -12.10 -1.66
CA CYS A 56 -4.73 -12.78 -0.73
C CYS A 56 -4.82 -12.02 0.61
N SER A 57 -3.67 -11.59 1.16
CA SER A 57 -3.60 -10.77 2.37
C SER A 57 -4.35 -9.44 2.20
N PHE A 58 -4.21 -8.79 1.05
CA PHE A 58 -4.94 -7.56 0.73
C PHE A 58 -6.46 -7.79 0.67
N ALA A 59 -6.91 -8.85 -0.01
CA ALA A 59 -8.32 -9.21 -0.07
C ALA A 59 -8.89 -9.55 1.33
N MET A 60 -8.15 -10.30 2.14
CA MET A 60 -8.53 -10.64 3.50
C MET A 60 -8.62 -9.40 4.39
N SER A 61 -7.67 -8.47 4.26
CA SER A 61 -7.68 -7.20 4.98
C SER A 61 -8.89 -6.35 4.62
N LEU A 62 -9.25 -6.27 3.34
CA LEU A 62 -10.46 -5.58 2.88
C LEU A 62 -11.74 -6.25 3.38
N TYR A 63 -11.79 -7.58 3.35
CA TYR A 63 -12.93 -8.34 3.88
C TYR A 63 -13.14 -8.03 5.37
N MET A 64 -12.07 -8.14 6.17
CA MET A 64 -12.14 -7.84 7.60
C MET A 64 -12.52 -6.39 7.87
N LEU A 65 -11.99 -5.46 7.09
CA LEU A 65 -12.33 -4.04 7.16
C LEU A 65 -13.78 -3.75 6.79
N ASN A 66 -14.40 -4.55 5.91
CA ASN A 66 -15.81 -4.44 5.52
C ASN A 66 -16.75 -5.14 6.52
N CYS A 67 -16.26 -6.09 7.32
CA CYS A 67 -17.01 -6.69 8.42
C CYS A 67 -17.23 -5.72 9.59
N GLU A 68 -16.33 -4.74 9.76
CA GLU A 68 -16.42 -3.72 10.82
C GLU A 68 -17.50 -2.66 10.51
N LYS A 69 -18.70 -2.85 11.08
CA LYS A 69 -19.87 -1.97 10.85
C LYS A 69 -19.79 -0.61 11.56
N LYS A 70 -18.90 -0.42 12.55
CA LYS A 70 -18.72 0.83 13.32
C LYS A 70 -17.53 1.65 12.83
N ARG A 71 -17.45 1.91 11.51
CA ARG A 71 -16.31 2.62 10.95
C ARG A 71 -16.46 4.14 11.11
N ILE A 72 -15.54 4.75 11.86
CA ILE A 72 -15.35 6.21 11.83
C ILE A 72 -14.61 6.52 10.52
N THR A 73 -15.34 7.00 9.52
CA THR A 73 -14.78 7.42 8.23
C THR A 73 -14.48 8.91 8.27
N THR A 74 -13.30 9.27 8.74
CA THR A 74 -12.86 10.67 8.70
C THR A 74 -12.39 11.00 7.29
N SER A 75 -12.90 12.09 6.73
CA SER A 75 -12.66 12.52 5.35
C SER A 75 -11.24 13.06 5.09
N LEU A 76 -10.46 13.28 6.15
CA LEU A 76 -9.10 13.80 6.15
C LEU A 76 -8.34 13.17 7.32
N ILE A 77 -7.01 12.97 7.22
CA ILE A 77 -6.17 12.69 8.38
C ILE A 77 -6.27 13.88 9.36
N GLN A 78 -7.16 13.74 10.35
CA GLN A 78 -7.21 14.65 11.49
C GLN A 78 -5.92 14.50 12.30
N ASN A 79 -5.29 15.63 12.65
CA ASN A 79 -4.00 15.72 13.33
C ASN A 79 -2.84 15.10 12.52
N PHE A 80 -2.36 15.85 11.52
CA PHE A 80 -1.17 15.53 10.72
C PHE A 80 0.11 15.82 11.54
N LYS A 81 0.43 14.92 12.46
CA LYS A 81 1.68 15.00 13.25
C LYS A 81 2.86 14.48 12.40
N PRO A 82 4.09 14.98 12.60
CA PRO A 82 5.28 14.52 11.87
C PRO A 82 5.52 13.01 12.01
N TRP A 83 5.10 12.41 13.13
CA TRP A 83 5.15 10.96 13.33
C TRP A 83 4.36 10.15 12.27
N LYS A 84 3.21 10.67 11.80
CA LYS A 84 2.42 9.99 10.77
C LYS A 84 3.14 9.98 9.41
N ILE A 85 3.93 11.01 9.13
CA ILE A 85 4.76 11.10 7.91
C ILE A 85 5.81 9.99 7.92
N VAL A 86 6.49 9.78 9.05
CA VAL A 86 7.48 8.71 9.21
C VAL A 86 6.84 7.34 8.99
N ILE A 87 5.66 7.09 9.59
CA ILE A 87 4.93 5.84 9.37
C ILE A 87 4.55 5.66 7.90
N LEU A 88 4.07 6.71 7.22
CA LEU A 88 3.70 6.66 5.80
C LEU A 88 4.88 6.32 4.89
N ILE A 89 6.06 6.91 5.16
CA ILE A 89 7.29 6.64 4.42
C ILE A 89 7.77 5.20 4.70
N PHE A 90 7.80 4.78 5.96
CA PHE A 90 8.26 3.45 6.32
C PHE A 90 7.35 2.33 5.78
N THR A 91 6.03 2.56 5.82
CA THR A 91 5.06 1.63 5.23
C THR A 91 5.18 1.60 3.71
N GLY A 92 5.45 2.75 3.08
CA GLY A 92 5.79 2.83 1.66
C GLY A 92 7.06 2.06 1.31
N PHE A 93 8.09 2.14 2.15
CA PHE A 93 9.36 1.43 1.99
C PHE A 93 9.22 -0.09 2.11
N ILE A 94 8.41 -0.59 3.03
CA ILE A 94 8.17 -2.04 3.15
C ILE A 94 7.29 -2.56 1.99
N GLY A 95 6.35 -1.73 1.52
CA GLY A 95 5.41 -2.12 0.48
C GLY A 95 5.94 -2.01 -0.95
N GLY A 96 6.96 -1.17 -1.18
CA GLY A 96 7.66 -1.03 -2.46
C GLY A 96 8.80 -2.01 -2.58
#